data_AF-A0A397Q552-F1
#
_entry.id   AF-A0A397Q552-F1
#
_cell.length_a   1.000
_cell.length_b   1.000
_cell.length_c   1.000
_cell.angle_alpha   90.00
_cell.angle_beta   90.00
_cell.angle_gamma   90.00
#
_symmetry.space_group_name_H-M   'P 1'
#
loop_
_entity.id
_entity.type
_entity.pdbx_description
1 polymer ?
#
loop_
_entity_poly.entity_id
_entity_poly.type
_entity_poly.pdbx_seq_one_letter_code
_entity_poly.pdbx_strand_id
1 'polypeptide(L)'
;MAAVALSAAILAGCAQTSSMLDVTTGSLSGTQVTKDGARTGTPPLPARRKPRTERSDEDGGLLAALPDMDLSAQAVAPRSIVADDTPINVYVRLARQIRRCWLGPEDPRLPGHGFRAEAKPGQTGEAEIDLYKEVPGRKYGPYAFEVKISPQGSGSLVRSTNRRLEDELANTLRADVARWVRGGTSCSAAGRSNA
;
A
#
# COMPACT_ATOMS: atom_id res chain seq x y z
N MET A 1 -46.42 -6.97 -28.87
CA MET A 1 -46.98 -6.65 -27.55
C MET A 1 -47.36 -7.95 -26.87
N ALA A 2 -46.57 -8.42 -25.90
CA ALA A 2 -46.94 -9.51 -25.01
C ALA A 2 -46.18 -9.30 -23.70
N ALA A 3 -46.93 -8.90 -22.67
CA ALA A 3 -46.47 -8.70 -21.31
C ALA A 3 -46.61 -10.02 -20.54
N VAL A 4 -45.59 -10.44 -19.80
CA VAL A 4 -45.71 -11.53 -18.82
C VAL A 4 -45.00 -11.16 -17.52
N ALA A 5 -45.85 -10.84 -16.55
CA ALA A 5 -45.81 -11.09 -15.11
C ALA A 5 -44.50 -10.86 -14.31
N LEU A 6 -44.57 -9.81 -13.47
CA LEU A 6 -43.89 -9.70 -12.18
C LEU A 6 -44.09 -10.96 -11.34
N SER A 7 -43.00 -11.47 -10.74
CA SER A 7 -43.08 -12.27 -9.52
C SER A 7 -42.39 -11.49 -8.39
N ALA A 8 -43.22 -10.93 -7.51
CA ALA A 8 -42.81 -10.43 -6.22
C ALA A 8 -42.80 -11.62 -5.24
N ALA A 9 -41.61 -11.95 -4.72
CA ALA A 9 -41.47 -12.90 -3.62
C ALA A 9 -41.31 -12.14 -2.29
N ILE A 10 -41.87 -12.76 -1.27
CA ILE A 10 -42.42 -12.23 -0.03
C ILE A 10 -41.42 -12.37 1.13
N LEU A 11 -41.38 -11.32 1.96
CA LEU A 11 -41.20 -11.22 3.43
C LEU A 11 -40.19 -12.11 4.21
N ALA A 12 -39.74 -11.46 5.28
CA ALA A 12 -39.46 -12.00 6.62
C ALA A 12 -38.00 -12.29 6.99
N GLY A 13 -37.38 -11.27 7.60
CA GLY A 13 -37.04 -11.33 9.03
C GLY A 13 -35.84 -12.18 9.43
N CYS A 14 -34.78 -11.50 9.86
CA CYS A 14 -34.11 -11.78 11.14
C CYS A 14 -33.43 -10.50 11.62
N ALA A 15 -34.03 -9.88 12.64
CA ALA A 15 -33.35 -8.92 13.49
C ALA A 15 -32.21 -9.66 14.20
N GLN A 16 -30.97 -9.20 14.02
CA GLN A 16 -29.85 -9.64 14.84
C GLN A 16 -29.46 -8.52 15.80
N THR A 17 -29.56 -8.91 17.07
CA THR A 17 -29.35 -8.19 18.31
C THR A 17 -27.98 -7.54 18.40
N SER A 18 -27.98 -6.24 18.65
CA SER A 18 -26.83 -5.48 19.10
C SER A 18 -26.32 -6.04 20.42
N SER A 19 -25.10 -6.59 20.42
CA SER A 19 -24.35 -6.81 21.65
C SER A 19 -23.59 -5.52 21.97
N MET A 20 -24.08 -4.77 22.96
CA MET A 20 -23.29 -3.75 23.64
C MET A 20 -22.18 -4.46 24.40
N LEU A 21 -20.93 -4.03 24.18
CA LEU A 21 -19.82 -4.38 25.07
C LEU A 21 -19.47 -3.12 25.87
N ASP A 22 -19.60 -3.27 27.18
CA ASP A 22 -19.33 -2.28 28.21
C ASP A 22 -17.93 -1.68 28.10
N VAL A 23 -17.90 -0.35 27.96
CA VAL A 23 -16.73 0.48 28.23
C VAL A 23 -16.51 0.47 29.74
N THR A 24 -15.47 -0.26 30.18
CA THR A 24 -14.96 -0.13 31.54
C THR A 24 -13.97 1.04 31.59
N THR A 25 -14.43 2.15 32.15
CA THR A 25 -13.65 3.31 32.54
C THR A 25 -12.79 2.95 33.76
N GLY A 26 -11.51 2.67 33.51
CA GLY A 26 -10.48 2.58 34.55
C GLY A 26 -9.94 3.97 34.90
N SER A 27 -10.55 4.59 35.91
CA SER A 27 -10.02 5.75 36.64
C SER A 27 -8.99 5.27 37.65
N LEU A 28 -7.77 5.83 37.65
CA LEU A 28 -6.96 6.00 38.86
C LEU A 28 -5.95 7.14 38.69
N SER A 29 -6.15 8.16 39.51
CA SER A 29 -5.25 9.28 39.80
C SER A 29 -3.92 8.81 40.40
N GLY A 30 -2.83 9.54 40.12
CA GLY A 30 -1.56 9.38 40.82
C GLY A 30 -0.55 10.46 40.44
N THR A 31 0.11 11.01 41.45
CA THR A 31 0.51 12.42 41.57
C THR A 31 1.94 12.74 41.11
N GLN A 32 2.16 14.02 40.81
CA GLN A 32 3.39 14.76 40.49
C GLN A 32 4.63 14.41 41.35
N VAL A 33 5.84 14.53 40.78
CA VAL A 33 7.00 15.23 41.38
C VAL A 33 7.99 15.67 40.28
N THR A 34 8.45 16.91 40.46
CA THR A 34 9.42 17.76 39.74
C THR A 34 10.82 17.17 39.50
N LYS A 35 11.58 17.70 38.53
CA LYS A 35 12.82 18.49 38.80
C LYS A 35 13.53 18.95 37.51
N ASP A 36 13.92 20.22 37.55
CA ASP A 36 14.67 21.00 36.57
C ASP A 36 15.97 20.37 36.05
N GLY A 37 16.33 20.74 34.81
CA GLY A 37 17.61 20.41 34.21
C GLY A 37 17.85 21.08 32.87
N ALA A 38 18.05 22.40 32.89
CA ALA A 38 18.54 23.17 31.76
C ALA A 38 19.87 22.62 31.21
N ARG A 39 20.01 22.54 29.88
CA ARG A 39 21.27 22.85 29.19
C ARG A 39 21.05 23.19 27.71
N THR A 40 21.11 24.49 27.48
CA THR A 40 21.45 25.17 26.24
C THR A 40 22.73 24.60 25.64
N GLY A 41 22.72 24.33 24.34
CA GLY A 41 23.90 23.87 23.63
C GLY A 41 23.65 23.78 22.13
N THR A 42 23.51 24.94 21.48
CA THR A 42 23.51 25.08 20.02
C THR A 42 24.95 24.91 19.52
N PRO A 43 25.30 23.87 18.76
CA PRO A 43 26.58 23.85 18.05
C PRO A 43 26.52 24.74 16.80
N PRO A 44 27.58 25.53 16.52
CA PRO A 44 27.64 26.44 15.39
C PRO A 44 27.78 25.71 14.05
N LEU A 45 27.05 26.20 13.04
CA LEU A 45 27.14 25.83 11.63
C LEU A 45 28.54 26.12 11.06
N PRO A 46 29.22 25.15 10.41
CA PRO A 46 30.37 25.44 9.58
C PRO A 46 29.97 25.98 8.20
N ALA A 47 30.85 26.84 7.70
CA ALA A 47 30.64 27.83 6.66
C ALA A 47 30.36 27.31 5.24
N ARG A 48 29.48 28.07 4.59
CA ARG A 48 29.26 28.27 3.16
C ARG A 48 30.58 28.28 2.36
N ARG A 49 30.85 27.24 1.55
CA ARG A 49 31.88 27.27 0.49
C ARG A 49 31.25 27.66 -0.84
N LYS A 50 31.83 28.67 -1.48
CA LYS A 50 31.44 29.19 -2.81
C LYS A 50 31.62 28.11 -3.88
N PRO A 51 30.70 27.97 -4.85
CA PRO A 51 30.98 27.24 -6.07
C PRO A 51 32.05 28.01 -6.87
N ARG A 52 33.20 27.36 -7.09
CA ARG A 52 34.27 27.82 -7.98
C ARG A 52 33.86 27.41 -9.39
N THR A 53 33.57 28.41 -10.21
CA THR A 53 33.49 28.29 -11.67
C THR A 53 34.90 27.98 -12.19
N GLU A 54 35.11 26.78 -12.72
CA GLU A 54 36.22 26.50 -13.62
C GLU A 54 35.65 25.96 -14.93
N ARG A 55 35.98 26.71 -15.99
CA ARG A 55 35.63 26.52 -17.38
C ARG A 55 36.98 26.42 -18.10
N SER A 56 37.23 25.30 -18.76
CA SER A 56 38.19 25.06 -19.86
C SER A 56 37.94 23.58 -20.22
N ASP A 57 37.30 23.25 -21.35
CA ASP A 57 37.83 23.30 -22.72
C ASP A 57 39.18 22.54 -22.80
N GLU A 58 39.46 21.52 -23.61
CA GLU A 58 38.78 20.65 -24.59
C GLU A 58 39.59 19.31 -24.61
N ASP A 59 39.33 18.44 -25.61
CA ASP A 59 40.15 17.31 -26.10
C ASP A 59 39.66 15.88 -25.80
N GLY A 60 38.88 15.36 -26.77
CA GLY A 60 39.33 14.22 -27.58
C GLY A 60 39.30 12.84 -26.94
N GLY A 61 38.15 12.15 -27.05
CA GLY A 61 38.03 10.74 -26.70
C GLY A 61 36.83 10.07 -27.34
N LEU A 62 36.92 9.76 -28.64
CA LEU A 62 36.04 8.84 -29.36
C LEU A 62 36.19 7.42 -28.78
N LEU A 63 35.45 7.11 -27.72
CA LEU A 63 35.15 5.75 -27.32
C LEU A 63 33.65 5.63 -27.09
N ALA A 64 33.10 4.59 -27.73
CA ALA A 64 31.69 4.29 -27.91
C ALA A 64 30.81 4.64 -26.71
N ALA A 65 29.83 5.50 -26.97
CA ALA A 65 28.65 5.68 -26.15
C ALA A 65 27.88 4.34 -26.11
N LEU A 66 28.19 3.52 -25.11
CA LEU A 66 27.22 2.58 -24.59
C LEU A 66 26.23 3.41 -23.78
N PRO A 67 24.91 3.34 -24.03
CA PRO A 67 23.97 3.95 -23.12
C PRO A 67 24.17 3.29 -21.75
N ASP A 68 24.43 4.09 -20.72
CA ASP A 68 24.31 3.70 -19.33
C ASP A 68 22.89 3.16 -19.11
N MET A 69 22.71 1.86 -19.33
CA MET A 69 21.53 1.14 -18.92
C MET A 69 21.57 1.10 -17.40
N ASP A 70 20.94 2.10 -16.78
CA ASP A 70 20.64 2.17 -15.36
C ASP A 70 19.80 0.94 -14.97
N LEU A 71 20.51 -0.14 -14.64
CA LEU A 71 19.98 -1.41 -14.15
C LEU A 71 19.62 -1.35 -12.65
N SER A 72 19.27 -0.17 -12.10
CA SER A 72 18.95 -0.07 -10.66
C SER A 72 17.76 0.81 -10.30
N ALA A 73 16.98 1.28 -11.26
CA ALA A 73 15.61 1.73 -10.98
C ALA A 73 14.65 0.53 -10.84
N GLN A 74 14.94 -0.40 -9.91
CA GLN A 74 13.84 -1.08 -9.24
C GLN A 74 13.11 0.03 -8.50
N ALA A 75 12.07 0.61 -9.13
CA ALA A 75 11.29 1.71 -8.56
C ALA A 75 10.91 1.33 -7.13
N VAL A 76 11.67 1.87 -6.16
CA VAL A 76 11.50 1.59 -4.74
C VAL A 76 10.11 2.11 -4.43
N ALA A 77 9.16 1.19 -4.29
CA ALA A 77 7.78 1.60 -4.13
C ALA A 77 7.65 2.40 -2.83
N PRO A 78 6.71 3.35 -2.77
CA PRO A 78 6.48 4.14 -1.58
C PRO A 78 6.25 3.22 -0.39
N ARG A 79 7.11 3.36 0.62
CA ARG A 79 6.96 2.69 1.92
C ARG A 79 6.00 3.52 2.76
N SER A 80 4.96 2.89 3.28
CA SER A 80 4.01 3.58 4.15
C SER A 80 4.08 2.97 5.55
N ILE A 81 4.21 3.83 6.56
CA ILE A 81 4.13 3.42 7.97
C ILE A 81 2.72 3.72 8.45
N VAL A 82 2.04 2.70 8.97
CA VAL A 82 0.72 2.82 9.59
C VAL A 82 0.94 2.74 11.10
N ALA A 83 0.82 3.87 11.78
CA ALA A 83 0.98 3.92 13.23
C ALA A 83 -0.16 3.16 13.92
N ASP A 84 0.18 2.48 15.01
CA ASP A 84 -0.75 1.86 15.96
C ASP A 84 -1.78 0.89 15.34
N ASP A 85 -1.44 0.31 14.18
CA ASP A 85 -2.24 -0.73 13.54
C ASP A 85 -1.38 -1.98 13.28
N THR A 86 -1.97 -3.16 13.52
CA THR A 86 -1.26 -4.43 13.37
C THR A 86 -1.17 -4.83 11.90
N PRO A 87 -0.14 -5.59 11.48
CA PRO A 87 -0.03 -5.96 10.08
C PRO A 87 -1.24 -6.76 9.57
N ILE A 88 -1.87 -7.56 10.44
CA ILE A 88 -3.09 -8.32 10.12
C ILE A 88 -4.28 -7.38 9.84
N ASN A 89 -4.47 -6.34 10.64
CA ASN A 89 -5.55 -5.38 10.40
C ASN A 89 -5.33 -4.59 9.11
N VAL A 90 -4.10 -4.13 8.88
CA VAL A 90 -3.71 -3.45 7.63
C VAL A 90 -3.93 -4.38 6.44
N TYR A 91 -3.53 -5.65 6.57
CA TYR A 91 -3.76 -6.70 5.59
C TYR A 91 -5.25 -6.86 5.24
N VAL A 92 -6.12 -7.04 6.24
CA VAL A 92 -7.58 -7.23 6.00
C VAL A 92 -8.16 -6.03 5.25
N ARG A 93 -7.75 -4.82 5.63
CA ARG A 93 -8.18 -3.57 5.00
C ARG A 93 -7.75 -3.52 3.54
N LEU A 94 -6.45 -3.76 3.27
CA LEU A 94 -5.91 -3.72 1.91
C LEU A 94 -6.49 -4.84 1.03
N ALA A 95 -6.60 -6.06 1.53
CA ALA A 95 -7.16 -7.19 0.81
C ALA A 95 -8.60 -6.90 0.33
N ARG A 96 -9.42 -6.29 1.20
CA ARG A 96 -10.79 -5.89 0.84
C ARG A 96 -10.80 -4.85 -0.27
N GLN A 97 -9.95 -3.82 -0.17
CA GLN A 97 -9.93 -2.74 -1.16
C GLN A 97 -9.37 -3.20 -2.51
N ILE A 98 -8.32 -4.03 -2.52
CA ILE A 98 -7.77 -4.59 -3.76
C ILE A 98 -8.84 -5.40 -4.50
N ARG A 99 -9.53 -6.31 -3.79
CA ARG A 99 -10.62 -7.10 -4.39
C ARG A 99 -11.73 -6.22 -4.96
N ARG A 100 -12.17 -5.22 -4.20
CA ARG A 100 -13.25 -4.32 -4.61
C ARG A 100 -12.87 -3.45 -5.80
N CYS A 101 -11.69 -2.82 -5.76
CA CYS A 101 -11.32 -1.77 -6.71
C CYS A 101 -10.62 -2.29 -7.97
N TRP A 102 -9.98 -3.46 -7.91
CA TRP A 102 -9.13 -3.97 -9.00
C TRP A 102 -9.59 -5.30 -9.58
N LEU A 103 -10.26 -6.14 -8.77
CA LEU A 103 -10.70 -7.49 -9.15
C LEU A 103 -12.22 -7.66 -9.05
N GLY A 104 -12.96 -6.54 -9.04
CA GLY A 104 -14.42 -6.56 -8.97
C GLY A 104 -15.03 -7.24 -10.20
N PRO A 105 -16.24 -7.84 -10.08
CA PRO A 105 -16.84 -8.63 -11.15
C PRO A 105 -17.37 -7.83 -12.33
N GLU A 106 -17.70 -6.54 -12.15
CA GLU A 106 -18.37 -5.73 -13.20
C GLU A 106 -17.40 -5.08 -14.19
N ASP A 107 -16.28 -4.53 -13.69
CA ASP A 107 -15.24 -3.87 -14.52
C ASP A 107 -13.87 -4.03 -13.82
N PRO A 108 -13.27 -5.24 -13.87
CA PRO A 108 -11.99 -5.49 -13.24
C PRO A 108 -10.89 -4.71 -13.95
N ARG A 109 -10.09 -3.98 -13.18
CA ARG A 109 -8.90 -3.27 -13.70
C ARG A 109 -7.77 -4.21 -14.08
N LEU A 110 -7.75 -5.41 -13.50
CA LEU A 110 -6.77 -6.46 -13.78
C LEU A 110 -7.48 -7.70 -14.32
N PRO A 111 -7.99 -7.64 -15.56
CA PRO A 111 -8.58 -8.81 -16.17
C PRO A 111 -7.53 -9.94 -16.25
N GLY A 112 -7.95 -11.17 -15.97
CA GLY A 112 -7.08 -12.35 -15.99
C GLY A 112 -5.99 -12.36 -14.92
N HIS A 113 -6.20 -11.65 -13.80
CA HIS A 113 -5.32 -11.72 -12.63
C HIS A 113 -6.08 -12.29 -11.43
N GLY A 114 -5.40 -13.14 -10.68
CA GLY A 114 -5.89 -13.70 -9.44
C GLY A 114 -5.23 -13.04 -8.22
N PHE A 115 -5.79 -13.38 -7.06
CA PHE A 115 -5.42 -12.81 -5.77
C PHE A 115 -5.04 -13.92 -4.79
N ARG A 116 -3.89 -13.77 -4.14
CA ARG A 116 -3.46 -14.59 -3.00
C ARG A 116 -3.12 -13.66 -1.86
N ALA A 117 -3.54 -14.02 -0.67
CA ALA A 117 -3.35 -13.21 0.51
C ALA A 117 -3.12 -14.14 1.68
N GLU A 118 -1.98 -13.95 2.33
CA GLU A 118 -1.51 -14.80 3.41
C GLU A 118 -1.14 -13.93 4.60
N ALA A 119 -1.61 -14.33 5.77
CA ALA A 119 -1.16 -13.78 7.03
C ALA A 119 -0.56 -14.93 7.84
N LYS A 120 0.58 -14.67 8.48
CA LYS A 120 1.22 -15.61 9.42
C LYS A 120 0.86 -15.16 10.84
N PRO A 121 -0.27 -15.63 11.40
CA PRO A 121 -0.61 -15.30 12.78
C PRO A 121 0.43 -15.92 13.71
N GLY A 122 1.03 -15.11 14.60
CA GLY A 122 2.10 -15.56 15.49
C GLY A 122 3.13 -14.46 15.81
N GLN A 123 4.35 -14.85 16.17
CA GLN A 123 5.38 -13.94 16.71
C GLN A 123 5.77 -12.78 15.79
N THR A 124 5.81 -12.99 14.47
CA THR A 124 6.18 -11.92 13.53
C THR A 124 4.98 -11.14 13.01
N GLY A 125 3.77 -11.70 13.11
CA GLY A 125 2.55 -11.06 12.62
C GLY A 125 2.57 -10.62 11.15
N GLU A 126 3.50 -11.12 10.33
CA GLU A 126 3.68 -10.66 8.95
C GLU A 126 2.51 -11.08 8.04
N ALA A 127 2.26 -10.26 7.02
CA ALA A 127 1.27 -10.54 6.00
C ALA A 127 1.76 -10.13 4.60
N GLU A 128 1.25 -10.84 3.59
CA GLU A 128 1.58 -10.65 2.19
C GLU A 128 0.32 -10.74 1.33
N ILE A 129 0.27 -9.88 0.32
CA ILE A 129 -0.77 -9.89 -0.70
C ILE A 129 -0.07 -9.96 -2.05
N ASP A 130 -0.38 -11.00 -2.80
CA ASP A 130 0.15 -11.26 -4.12
C ASP A 130 -0.95 -11.19 -5.17
N LEU A 131 -0.69 -10.43 -6.23
CA LEU A 131 -1.42 -10.49 -7.47
C LEU A 131 -0.62 -11.32 -8.46
N TYR A 132 -1.27 -12.28 -9.10
CA TYR A 132 -0.65 -13.15 -10.10
C TYR A 132 -1.47 -13.14 -11.38
N LYS A 133 -0.80 -13.32 -12.52
CA LYS A 133 -1.50 -13.55 -13.79
C LYS A 133 -2.10 -14.96 -13.77
N GLU A 134 -3.36 -15.10 -14.14
CA GLU A 134 -3.99 -16.41 -14.27
C GLU A 134 -3.43 -17.14 -15.49
N VAL A 135 -3.15 -18.43 -15.30
CA VAL A 135 -2.65 -19.30 -16.37
C VAL A 135 -3.47 -20.59 -16.34
N PRO A 136 -4.10 -20.99 -17.47
CA PRO A 136 -4.88 -22.22 -17.53
C PRO A 136 -4.09 -23.42 -17.01
N GLY A 137 -4.72 -24.22 -16.15
CA GLY A 137 -4.10 -25.42 -15.57
C GLY A 137 -3.10 -25.18 -14.43
N ARG A 138 -2.92 -23.93 -13.97
CA ARG A 138 -2.09 -23.62 -12.79
C ARG A 138 -2.91 -22.95 -11.70
N LYS A 139 -2.67 -23.35 -10.45
CA LYS A 139 -3.30 -22.71 -9.28
C LYS A 139 -2.89 -21.24 -9.13
N TYR A 140 -1.60 -20.96 -9.35
CA TYR A 140 -1.01 -19.62 -9.32
C TYR A 140 -0.08 -19.48 -10.52
N GLY A 141 -0.25 -18.42 -11.31
CA GLY A 141 0.68 -18.07 -12.38
C GLY A 141 1.82 -17.17 -11.87
N PRO A 142 2.54 -16.49 -12.77
CA PRO A 142 3.62 -15.59 -12.37
C PRO A 142 3.07 -14.39 -11.59
N TYR A 143 3.76 -14.02 -10.51
CA TYR A 143 3.43 -12.83 -9.73
C TYR A 143 3.59 -11.56 -10.56
N ALA A 144 2.57 -10.71 -10.51
CA ALA A 144 2.50 -9.42 -11.17
C ALA A 144 2.78 -8.27 -10.20
N PHE A 145 2.28 -8.35 -8.97
CA PHE A 145 2.44 -7.31 -7.96
C PHE A 145 2.39 -7.90 -6.55
N GLU A 146 3.17 -7.33 -5.64
CA GLU A 146 3.33 -7.83 -4.27
C GLU A 146 3.12 -6.67 -3.28
N VAL A 147 2.43 -6.93 -2.17
CA VAL A 147 2.34 -6.03 -1.01
C VAL A 147 2.75 -6.79 0.23
N LYS A 148 3.91 -6.46 0.78
CA LYS A 148 4.43 -6.98 2.04
C LYS A 148 4.08 -6.05 3.19
N ILE A 149 3.63 -6.63 4.30
CA ILE A 149 3.24 -5.93 5.51
C ILE A 149 3.97 -6.58 6.68
N SER A 150 4.84 -5.81 7.33
CA SER A 150 5.66 -6.27 8.46
C SER A 150 5.48 -5.35 9.67
N PRO A 151 5.67 -5.83 10.91
CA PRO A 151 5.69 -4.95 12.08
C PRO A 151 6.79 -3.88 11.96
N GLN A 152 6.53 -2.69 12.46
CA GLN A 152 7.52 -1.63 12.63
C GLN A 152 7.15 -0.72 13.81
N GLY A 153 7.93 -0.79 14.89
CA GLY A 153 7.63 -0.03 16.11
C GLY A 153 6.28 -0.46 16.70
N SER A 154 5.42 0.52 17.01
CA SER A 154 4.02 0.26 17.43
C SER A 154 3.06 0.00 16.27
N GLY A 155 3.53 0.08 15.03
CA GLY A 155 2.69 0.03 13.84
C GLY A 155 3.13 -1.01 12.81
N SER A 156 2.77 -0.75 11.56
CA SER A 156 3.03 -1.62 10.42
C SER A 156 3.73 -0.89 9.29
N LEU A 157 4.73 -1.54 8.70
CA LEU A 157 5.38 -1.12 7.47
C LEU A 157 4.75 -1.82 6.28
N VAL A 158 4.23 -1.04 5.34
CA VAL A 158 3.68 -1.52 4.07
C VAL A 158 4.66 -1.23 2.96
N ARG A 159 5.02 -2.26 2.19
CA ARG A 159 5.86 -2.17 0.99
C ARG A 159 5.14 -2.79 -0.18
N SER A 160 4.96 -2.01 -1.25
CA SER A 160 4.50 -2.55 -2.52
C SER A 160 5.69 -2.89 -3.42
N THR A 161 5.56 -3.80 -4.37
CA THR A 161 6.62 -4.10 -5.34
C THR A 161 5.98 -4.50 -6.65
N ASN A 162 6.31 -3.78 -7.74
CA ASN A 162 5.94 -4.21 -9.07
C ASN A 162 6.86 -5.36 -9.48
N ARG A 163 6.27 -6.48 -9.90
CA ARG A 163 7.04 -7.62 -10.41
C ARG A 163 6.96 -7.66 -11.93
N ARG A 164 5.73 -7.63 -12.46
CA ARG A 164 5.41 -7.81 -13.90
C ARG A 164 4.12 -7.13 -14.31
N LEU A 165 3.54 -6.30 -13.45
CA LEU A 165 2.38 -5.50 -13.81
C LEU A 165 2.84 -4.34 -14.69
N GLU A 166 2.01 -3.91 -15.63
CA GLU A 166 2.29 -2.72 -16.45
C GLU A 166 2.53 -1.50 -15.54
N ASP A 167 3.51 -0.66 -15.87
CA ASP A 167 3.98 0.37 -14.96
C ASP A 167 2.89 1.41 -14.61
N GLU A 168 2.02 1.78 -15.54
CA GLU A 168 0.90 2.69 -15.27
C GLU A 168 -0.09 2.07 -14.26
N LEU A 169 -0.44 0.79 -14.45
CA LEU A 169 -1.31 0.06 -13.53
C LEU A 169 -0.64 -0.13 -12.17
N ALA A 170 0.65 -0.47 -12.15
CA ALA A 170 1.43 -0.62 -10.92
C ALA A 170 1.54 0.69 -10.15
N ASN A 171 1.75 1.82 -10.82
CA ASN A 171 1.79 3.13 -10.20
C ASN A 171 0.43 3.53 -9.62
N THR A 172 -0.64 3.31 -10.37
CA THR A 172 -2.01 3.55 -9.90
C THR A 172 -2.34 2.66 -8.70
N LEU A 173 -1.95 1.38 -8.71
CA LEU A 173 -2.17 0.46 -7.58
C LEU A 173 -1.34 0.85 -6.36
N ARG A 174 -0.07 1.26 -6.53
CA ARG A 174 0.76 1.80 -5.43
C ARG A 174 0.11 3.04 -4.80
N ALA A 175 -0.41 3.95 -5.61
CA ALA A 175 -1.08 5.16 -5.15
C ALA A 175 -2.37 4.82 -4.37
N ASP A 176 -3.13 3.85 -4.84
CA ASP A 176 -4.31 3.33 -4.16
C ASP A 176 -3.96 2.67 -2.82
N VAL A 177 -2.95 1.79 -2.78
CA VAL A 177 -2.45 1.21 -1.53
C VAL A 177 -2.05 2.31 -0.55
N ALA A 178 -1.25 3.30 -1.00
CA ALA A 178 -0.82 4.43 -0.19
C ALA A 178 -2.00 5.30 0.32
N ARG A 179 -3.11 5.35 -0.40
CA ARG A 179 -4.35 6.02 0.03
C ARG A 179 -5.09 5.19 1.09
N TRP A 180 -5.22 3.90 0.87
CA TRP A 180 -5.98 3.01 1.74
C TRP A 180 -5.32 2.77 3.09
N VAL A 181 -3.97 2.73 3.13
CA VAL A 181 -3.22 2.68 4.40
C VAL A 181 -3.44 3.94 5.26
N ARG A 182 -3.78 5.07 4.66
CA ARG A 182 -4.16 6.32 5.36
C ARG A 182 -5.64 6.38 5.72
N GLY A 183 -6.39 5.30 5.54
CA GLY A 183 -7.82 5.22 5.84
C GLY A 183 -8.75 5.60 4.69
N GLY A 184 -8.22 5.94 3.50
CA GLY A 184 -9.05 6.13 2.31
C GLY A 184 -9.77 4.85 1.87
N THR A 185 -10.92 4.98 1.23
CA THR A 185 -11.73 3.85 0.74
C THR A 185 -12.15 3.97 -0.72
N SER A 186 -11.80 5.08 -1.37
CA SER A 186 -12.06 5.32 -2.79
C SER A 186 -11.12 4.49 -3.66
N CYS A 187 -11.64 3.97 -4.76
CA CYS A 187 -10.82 3.48 -5.87
C CYS A 187 -10.32 4.68 -6.67
N SER A 188 -9.14 4.63 -7.29
CA SER A 188 -8.77 5.62 -8.31
C SER A 188 -9.80 5.66 -9.44
N ALA A 189 -9.91 6.73 -10.22
CA ALA A 189 -10.62 6.63 -11.50
C ALA A 189 -9.88 5.59 -12.38
N ALA A 190 -10.60 4.85 -13.24
CA ALA A 190 -9.92 3.95 -14.17
C ALA A 190 -9.06 4.85 -15.07
N GLY A 191 -7.74 4.62 -15.07
CA GLY A 191 -6.84 5.19 -16.07
C GLY A 191 -7.15 4.54 -17.41
N ARG A 192 -8.31 4.85 -17.99
CA ARG A 192 -8.53 4.74 -19.42
C ARG A 192 -8.17 6.11 -19.96
N SER A 193 -6.89 6.29 -20.26
CA SER A 193 -6.49 7.25 -21.29
C SER A 193 -7.19 6.76 -22.56
N ASN A 194 -8.33 7.37 -22.91
CA ASN A 194 -9.01 7.09 -24.17
C ASN A 194 -8.00 7.31 -25.30
N ALA A 195 -7.65 6.23 -26.01
CA ALA A 195 -7.04 6.29 -27.31
C ALA A 195 -8.09 6.69 -28.36
#